data_AF-A0A2D6W0X5-F1
#
_entry.id   AF-A0A2D6W0X5-F1
#
_cell.length_a   1.000
_cell.length_b   1.000
_cell.length_c   1.000
_cell.angle_alpha   90.00
_cell.angle_beta   90.00
_cell.angle_gamma   90.00
#
_symmetry.space_group_name_H-M   'P 1'
#
loop_
_entity.id
_entity.type
_entity.pdbx_description
1 polymer ?
#
loop_
_entity_poly.entity_id
_entity_poly.type
_entity_poly.pdbx_seq_one_letter_code
_entity_poly.pdbx_strand_id
1 'polypeptide(L)' 'MTSDHISDGIKHGIDALSIATLLGTLTSMLPSIAAIVTIVWTAIRIYETRTVQGWLGRKPPAE' A
#
# COMPACT_ATOMS: atom_id res chain seq x y z
N MET A 1 -43.62 -14.39 -15.33
CA MET A 1 -42.86 -13.21 -14.85
C MET A 1 -42.42 -13.42 -13.39
N THR A 2 -41.69 -14.50 -13.10
CA THR A 2 -41.31 -14.85 -11.71
C THR A 2 -39.84 -15.27 -11.57
N SER A 3 -39.14 -15.50 -12.69
CA SER A 3 -37.71 -15.86 -12.71
C SER A 3 -36.77 -14.67 -12.45
N ASP A 4 -37.21 -13.43 -12.69
CA ASP A 4 -36.35 -12.24 -12.56
C ASP A 4 -36.04 -11.88 -11.09
N HIS A 5 -37.01 -11.96 -10.18
CA HIS A 5 -36.80 -11.54 -8.78
C HIS A 5 -35.82 -12.42 -7.97
N ILE A 6 -35.77 -13.74 -8.25
CA ILE A 6 -34.78 -14.63 -7.62
C ILE A 6 -33.38 -14.32 -8.16
N SER A 7 -33.28 -13.96 -9.45
CA SER A 7 -32.01 -13.64 -10.10
C SER A 7 -31.42 -12.33 -9.57
N ASP A 8 -32.23 -11.28 -9.36
CA ASP A 8 -31.73 -9.97 -8.94
C ASP A 8 -31.09 -9.99 -7.54
N GLY A 9 -31.74 -10.66 -6.57
CA GLY A 9 -31.19 -10.78 -5.21
C GLY A 9 -29.87 -11.57 -5.17
N ILE A 10 -29.80 -12.67 -5.91
CA ILE A 10 -28.57 -13.49 -6.02
C ILE A 10 -27.47 -12.72 -6.74
N LYS A 11 -27.82 -11.98 -7.81
CA LYS A 11 -26.87 -11.18 -8.58
C LYS A 11 -26.26 -10.06 -7.74
N HIS A 12 -27.08 -9.32 -6.99
CA HIS A 12 -26.59 -8.31 -6.06
C HIS A 12 -25.75 -8.91 -4.92
N GLY A 13 -26.08 -10.11 -4.44
CA GLY A 13 -25.27 -10.83 -3.47
C GLY A 13 -23.87 -11.17 -4.00
N ILE A 14 -23.78 -11.64 -5.25
CA ILE A 14 -22.51 -11.97 -5.90
C ILE A 14 -21.69 -10.71 -6.21
N ASP A 15 -22.34 -9.63 -6.66
CA ASP A 15 -21.67 -8.35 -6.92
C ASP A 15 -21.09 -7.75 -5.62
N ALA A 16 -21.86 -7.77 -4.53
CA ALA A 16 -21.39 -7.31 -3.23
C ALA A 16 -20.20 -8.12 -2.71
N LEU A 17 -20.23 -9.45 -2.86
CA LEU A 17 -19.13 -10.33 -2.48
C LEU A 17 -17.87 -10.04 -3.32
N SER A 18 -18.05 -9.80 -4.62
CA SER A 18 -16.95 -9.50 -5.54
C SER A 18 -16.27 -8.18 -5.20
N ILE A 19 -17.07 -7.14 -4.92
CA ILE A 19 -16.56 -5.82 -4.49
C ILE A 19 -15.87 -5.94 -3.13
N ALA A 20 -16.45 -6.67 -2.17
CA ALA A 20 -15.84 -6.88 -0.86
C ALA A 20 -14.50 -7.61 -0.98
N THR A 21 -14.41 -8.61 -1.86
CA THR A 21 -13.17 -9.33 -2.12
C THR A 21 -12.13 -8.40 -2.75
N LEU A 22 -12.51 -7.60 -3.75
CA LEU A 22 -11.62 -6.61 -4.35
C LEU A 22 -11.09 -5.62 -3.32
N LEU A 23 -11.97 -5.02 -2.50
CA LEU A 23 -11.58 -4.11 -1.42
C LEU A 23 -10.69 -4.80 -0.38
N GLY A 24 -10.98 -6.05 -0.03
CA GLY A 24 -10.15 -6.86 0.86
C GLY A 24 -8.74 -7.07 0.31
N THR A 25 -8.61 -7.38 -0.99
CA THR A 25 -7.30 -7.54 -1.62
C THR A 25 -6.52 -6.23 -1.66
N LEU A 26 -7.15 -5.12 -2.04
CA LEU A 26 -6.52 -3.81 -2.08
C LEU A 26 -6.03 -3.38 -0.68
N THR A 27 -6.89 -3.49 0.33
CA THR A 27 -6.55 -3.14 1.72
C THR A 27 -5.49 -4.05 2.33
N SER A 28 -5.42 -5.33 1.92
CA SER A 28 -4.36 -6.24 2.38
C SER A 28 -2.98 -5.90 1.79
N MET A 29 -2.94 -5.28 0.61
CA MET A 29 -1.70 -4.87 -0.06
C MET A 29 -1.18 -3.52 0.45
N LEU A 30 -2.07 -2.67 0.97
CA LEU A 30 -1.73 -1.36 1.55
C LEU A 30 -0.59 -1.44 2.61
N PRO A 31 -0.65 -2.34 3.62
CA PRO A 31 0.42 -2.50 4.61
C PRO A 31 1.78 -2.83 3.99
N SER A 32 1.81 -3.67 2.96
CA SER A 32 3.06 -4.06 2.30
C SER A 32 3.70 -2.89 1.57
N ILE A 33 2.89 -2.08 0.87
CA ILE A 33 3.35 -0.86 0.20
C ILE A 33 3.84 0.17 1.25
N ALA A 34 3.08 0.35 2.32
CA ALA A 34 3.46 1.24 3.43
C ALA A 34 4.79 0.81 4.08
N ALA A 35 5.02 -0.49 4.25
CA ALA A 35 6.27 -1.03 4.77
C ALA A 35 7.45 -0.70 3.84
N ILE A 36 7.30 -0.90 2.52
CA ILE A 36 8.34 -0.56 1.54
C ILE A 36 8.65 0.94 1.59
N VAL A 37 7.63 1.80 1.59
CA VAL A 37 7.79 3.25 1.72
C VAL A 37 8.53 3.60 3.01
N THR A 38 8.18 2.95 4.12
CA THR A 38 8.84 3.16 5.43
C THR A 38 10.31 2.75 5.38
N ILE A 39 10.64 1.63 4.74
CA ILE A 39 12.02 1.17 4.57
C ILE A 39 12.81 2.19 3.76
N VAL A 40 12.29 2.62 2.61
CA VAL A 40 12.95 3.60 1.73
C VAL A 40 13.15 4.94 2.46
N TRP A 41 12.12 5.45 3.12
CA TRP A 41 12.20 6.67 3.93
C TRP A 41 13.23 6.56 5.05
N THR A 42 13.22 5.44 5.78
CA THR A 42 14.17 5.19 6.86
C THR A 42 15.60 5.11 6.34
N ALA A 43 15.80 4.44 5.20
CA ALA A 43 17.11 4.41 4.54
C ALA A 43 17.58 5.82 4.17
N ILE A 44 16.73 6.65 3.55
CA ILE A 44 17.06 8.05 3.23
C ILE A 44 17.42 8.84 4.49
N ARG A 45 16.63 8.72 5.56
CA ARG A 45 16.91 9.37 6.84
C ARG A 45 18.25 8.94 7.44
N ILE A 46 18.56 7.65 7.39
CA ILE A 46 19.86 7.12 7.83
C ILE A 46 20.97 7.74 6.98
N TYR A 47 20.81 7.81 5.66
CA TYR A 47 21.77 8.46 4.76
C TYR A 47 21.96 9.96 5.02
N GLU A 48 20.94 10.65 5.51
CA GLU A 48 21.01 12.07 5.87
C GLU A 48 21.75 12.30 7.20
N THR A 49 21.79 11.30 8.09
CA THR A 49 22.47 11.46 9.38
C THR A 49 23.97 11.73 9.21
N ARG A 50 24.48 12.69 9.98
CA ARG A 50 25.89 13.14 9.93
C ARG A 50 26.90 12.01 10.11
N THR A 51 26.57 11.02 10.95
CA THR A 51 27.42 9.86 11.20
C THR A 51 27.60 9.03 9.92
N VAL A 52 26.49 8.71 9.25
CA VAL A 52 26.52 7.92 8.01
C VAL A 52 27.06 8.74 6.84
N GLN A 53 26.73 10.03 6.72
CA GLN A 53 27.34 10.91 5.72
C GLN A 53 28.86 11.01 5.87
N GLY A 54 29.35 11.11 7.11
CA GLY A 54 30.79 11.13 7.43
C GLY A 54 31.48 9.82 7.09
N TRP A 55 30.83 8.67 7.35
CA TRP A 55 31.34 7.35 6.95
C TRP A 55 31.34 7.15 5.44
N LEU A 56 30.36 7.73 4.73
CA LEU A 56 30.27 7.66 3.27
C LEU A 56 31.21 8.64 2.56
N GLY A 57 32.04 9.39 3.29
CA GLY A 57 33.03 10.32 2.72
C GLY A 57 32.42 11.50 1.96
N ARG A 58 31.11 11.74 2.08
CA ARG A 58 30.47 12.90 1.44
C ARG A 58 30.76 14.13 2.30
N LYS A 59 31.63 15.02 1.80
CA LYS A 59 31.81 16.36 2.39
C LYS A 59 30.44 17.06 2.42
N PRO A 60 30.04 17.67 3.55
CA PRO A 60 28.90 18.58 3.55
C PRO A 60 29.12 19.64 2.46
N PRO A 61 28.06 20.13 1.78
CA PRO A 61 28.18 21.23 0.84
C PRO A 61 28.95 22.36 1.52
N ALA A 62 30.04 22.82 0.89
CA ALA A 62 30.78 23.96 1.40
C ALA A 62 29.84 25.17 1.41
N GLU A 63 29.51 25.66 2.60
CA GLU A 63 29.00 27.02 2.81
C GLU A 63 30.16 28.02 2.81
#